data_AF-A0A674JTM0-F1
#
_entry.id   AF-A0A674JTM0-F1
#
_cell.length_a   1.000
_cell.length_b   1.000
_cell.length_c   1.000
_cell.angle_alpha   90.00
_cell.angle_beta   90.00
_cell.angle_gamma   90.00
#
_symmetry.space_group_name_H-M   'P 1'
#
loop_
_entity.id
_entity.type
_entity.pdbx_description
1 polymer ?
#
loop_
_entity_poly.entity_id
_entity_poly.type
_entity_poly.pdbx_seq_one_letter_code
_entity_poly.pdbx_strand_id
1 'polypeptide(L)'
;MGLTSEALESKATSTLRGEGGIDFRCQRVPRTGWVYRNVEKPESVSDHMYRMAVMALVTEDKQLNKDRCVRLALVHDMAECIVGDIAPADNISKEEKHQREESKRKTVLQ
;
A
#
# COMPACT_ATOMS: atom_id res chain seq x y z
N MET A 1 18.95 -21.82 15.44
CA MET A 1 17.63 -22.03 16.06
C MET A 1 16.61 -21.31 15.20
N GLY A 2 16.03 -22.01 14.23
CA GLY A 2 15.01 -21.43 13.34
C GLY A 2 13.69 -21.29 14.08
N LEU A 3 13.04 -20.14 13.94
CA LEU A 3 11.67 -19.96 14.40
C LEU A 3 10.77 -20.96 13.66
N THR A 4 9.86 -21.61 14.37
CA THR A 4 8.87 -22.52 13.76
C THR A 4 7.93 -21.72 12.84
N SER A 5 7.35 -22.37 11.82
CA SER A 5 6.45 -21.73 10.84
C SER A 5 5.30 -20.97 11.52
N GLU A 6 4.74 -21.54 12.60
CA GLU A 6 3.67 -20.93 13.39
C GLU A 6 4.11 -19.65 14.10
N ALA A 7 5.36 -19.58 14.55
CA ALA A 7 5.90 -18.38 15.19
C ALA A 7 6.16 -17.25 14.18
N LEU A 8 6.52 -17.59 12.93
CA LEU A 8 6.62 -16.65 11.82
C LEU A 8 5.23 -16.14 11.40
N GLU A 9 4.24 -17.02 11.28
CA GLU A 9 2.85 -16.65 10.97
C GLU A 9 2.22 -15.79 12.07
N SER A 10 2.44 -16.11 13.34
CA SER A 10 1.96 -15.32 14.48
C SER A 10 2.53 -13.90 14.50
N LYS A 11 3.82 -13.75 14.18
CA LYS A 11 4.52 -12.46 14.15
C LYS A 11 4.14 -11.60 12.93
N ALA A 12 3.91 -12.23 11.77
CA ALA A 12 3.35 -11.56 10.60
C ALA A 12 1.90 -11.11 10.88
N THR A 13 1.09 -11.98 11.49
CA THR A 13 -0.32 -11.67 11.80
C THR A 13 -0.46 -10.52 12.80
N SER A 14 0.40 -10.42 13.81
CA SER A 14 0.39 -9.31 14.76
C SER A 14 0.87 -7.98 14.18
N THR A 15 1.73 -8.02 13.16
CA THR A 15 2.16 -6.82 12.41
C THR A 15 1.07 -6.32 11.45
N LEU A 16 0.22 -7.22 10.97
CA LEU A 16 -0.85 -6.93 10.02
C LEU A 16 -2.19 -6.54 10.69
N ARG A 17 -2.54 -7.15 11.85
CA ARG A 17 -3.82 -6.93 12.55
C ARG A 17 -3.67 -6.12 13.83
N GLY A 18 -4.54 -5.12 14.01
CA GLY A 18 -4.65 -4.26 15.20
C GLY A 18 -4.77 -2.78 14.86
N GLU A 19 -5.07 -1.91 15.83
CA GLU A 19 -5.19 -0.44 15.64
C GLU A 19 -3.87 0.25 15.22
N GLY A 20 -2.79 -0.53 15.09
CA GLY A 20 -1.50 -0.14 14.52
C GLY A 20 -0.99 -1.09 13.44
N GLY A 21 -1.84 -1.94 12.86
CA GLY A 21 -1.48 -2.82 11.75
C GLY A 21 -1.34 -2.06 10.42
N ILE A 22 -0.62 -2.62 9.44
CA ILE A 22 -0.48 -1.96 8.12
C ILE A 22 -1.83 -1.84 7.40
N ASP A 23 -2.70 -2.84 7.53
CA ASP A 23 -4.06 -2.83 6.96
C ASP A 23 -4.86 -1.65 7.50
N PHE A 24 -4.89 -1.50 8.82
CA PHE A 24 -5.57 -0.39 9.48
C PHE A 24 -4.98 0.97 9.14
N ARG A 25 -3.66 1.06 8.92
CA ARG A 25 -3.03 2.30 8.43
C ARG A 25 -3.50 2.64 7.02
N CYS A 26 -3.48 1.68 6.09
CA CYS A 26 -3.88 1.90 4.70
C CYS A 26 -5.35 2.34 4.56
N GLN A 27 -6.22 1.86 5.45
CA GLN A 27 -7.63 2.27 5.49
C GLN A 27 -7.85 3.71 5.96
N ARG A 28 -6.89 4.30 6.68
CA ARG A 28 -7.01 5.65 7.26
C ARG A 28 -6.24 6.73 6.52
N VAL A 29 -5.38 6.38 5.57
CA VAL A 29 -4.69 7.36 4.72
C VAL A 29 -5.59 7.70 3.54
N PRO A 30 -6.19 8.91 3.48
CA PRO A 30 -6.95 9.35 2.32
C PRO A 30 -6.00 9.63 1.15
N ARG A 31 -6.50 9.49 -0.07
CA ARG A 31 -5.77 9.93 -1.26
C ARG A 31 -5.69 11.46 -1.29
N THR A 32 -4.49 12.01 -1.06
CA THR A 32 -4.19 13.44 -0.86
C THR A 32 -4.65 14.29 -2.03
N GLY A 33 -4.59 13.76 -3.27
CA GLY A 33 -5.09 14.46 -4.45
C GLY A 33 -6.58 14.83 -4.36
N TRP A 34 -7.42 14.02 -3.71
CA TRP A 34 -8.84 14.32 -3.50
C TRP A 34 -9.06 15.27 -2.32
N VAL A 35 -8.24 15.15 -1.28
CA VAL A 35 -8.24 16.08 -0.13
C VAL A 35 -7.99 17.51 -0.61
N TYR A 36 -6.98 17.71 -1.47
CA TYR A 36 -6.65 19.03 -2.04
C TYR A 36 -7.71 19.59 -2.98
N ARG A 37 -8.65 18.76 -3.45
CA ARG A 37 -9.80 19.18 -4.26
C ARG A 37 -11.08 19.32 -3.44
N ASN A 38 -10.98 19.30 -2.12
CA ASN A 38 -12.12 19.43 -1.19
C ASN A 38 -13.22 18.38 -1.43
N VAL A 39 -12.86 17.17 -1.87
CA VAL A 39 -13.82 16.06 -2.01
C VAL A 39 -14.21 15.57 -0.62
N GLU A 40 -15.51 15.47 -0.35
CA GLU A 40 -16.01 14.89 0.89
C GLU A 40 -15.76 13.38 0.93
N LYS A 41 -15.24 12.88 2.05
CA LYS A 41 -14.95 11.45 2.28
C LYS A 41 -14.15 10.82 1.11
N PRO A 42 -12.92 11.30 0.85
CA PRO A 42 -12.10 10.76 -0.23
C PRO A 42 -11.76 9.28 0.01
N GLU A 43 -11.53 8.55 -1.09
CA GLU A 43 -11.10 7.15 -1.03
C GLU A 43 -9.77 7.01 -0.25
N SER A 44 -9.61 5.90 0.46
CA SER A 44 -8.35 5.56 1.14
C SER A 44 -7.34 4.94 0.17
N VAL A 45 -6.08 4.86 0.58
CA VAL A 45 -5.04 4.11 -0.14
C VAL A 45 -5.44 2.64 -0.29
N SER A 46 -6.09 2.04 0.72
CA SER A 46 -6.59 0.66 0.61
C SER A 46 -7.71 0.49 -0.42
N ASP A 47 -8.64 1.45 -0.53
CA ASP A 47 -9.70 1.44 -1.54
C ASP A 47 -9.12 1.52 -2.95
N HIS A 48 -8.11 2.36 -3.12
CA HIS A 48 -7.38 2.52 -4.38
C HIS A 48 -6.74 1.20 -4.83
N MET A 49 -5.94 0.58 -3.95
CA MET A 49 -5.29 -0.71 -4.23
C MET A 49 -6.29 -1.83 -4.49
N TYR A 50 -7.39 -1.88 -3.74
CA TYR A 50 -8.45 -2.87 -3.94
C TYR A 50 -9.06 -2.76 -5.34
N ARG A 51 -9.42 -1.54 -5.77
CA ARG A 51 -9.99 -1.32 -7.11
C ARG A 51 -8.99 -1.70 -8.21
N MET A 52 -7.71 -1.37 -8.05
CA MET A 52 -6.66 -1.77 -9.00
C MET A 52 -6.47 -3.28 -9.08
N ALA A 53 -6.52 -3.98 -7.95
CA ALA A 53 -6.45 -5.45 -7.93
C ALA A 53 -7.63 -6.08 -8.68
N VAL A 54 -8.85 -5.57 -8.49
CA VAL A 54 -10.02 -6.02 -9.25
C VAL A 54 -9.85 -5.73 -10.75
N MET A 55 -9.37 -4.54 -11.13
CA MET A 55 -9.06 -4.20 -12.52
C MET A 55 -8.04 -5.16 -13.14
N ALA A 56 -7.00 -5.55 -12.38
CA ALA A 56 -6.01 -6.53 -12.83
C ALA A 56 -6.58 -7.95 -13.02
N LEU A 57 -7.62 -8.33 -12.27
CA LEU A 57 -8.31 -9.62 -12.46
C LEU A 57 -9.15 -9.64 -13.74
N VAL A 58 -9.92 -8.57 -13.97
CA VAL A 58 -10.86 -8.49 -15.10
C VAL A 58 -10.21 -8.08 -16.42
N THR A 59 -8.95 -7.63 -16.42
CA THR A 59 -8.24 -7.28 -17.66
C THR A 59 -8.19 -8.47 -18.64
N GLU A 60 -8.36 -8.25 -19.94
CA GLU A 60 -8.40 -9.32 -20.95
C GLU A 60 -7.05 -9.55 -21.64
N ASP A 61 -6.01 -8.82 -21.24
CA ASP A 61 -4.68 -8.94 -21.83
C ASP A 61 -4.03 -10.30 -21.48
N LYS A 62 -3.88 -11.14 -22.50
CA LYS A 62 -3.30 -12.49 -22.38
C LYS A 62 -1.77 -12.48 -22.29
N GLN A 63 -1.11 -11.36 -22.56
CA GLN A 63 0.33 -11.20 -22.41
C GLN A 63 0.73 -10.90 -20.96
N LEU A 64 -0.22 -10.44 -20.14
CA LEU A 64 0.04 -10.09 -18.74
C LEU A 64 -0.13 -11.30 -17.83
N ASN A 65 0.80 -11.42 -16.88
CA ASN A 65 0.62 -12.31 -15.74
C ASN A 65 -0.31 -11.64 -14.71
N LYS A 66 -1.60 -12.00 -14.73
CA LYS A 66 -2.62 -11.44 -13.84
C LYS A 66 -2.29 -11.61 -12.36
N ASP A 67 -1.80 -12.77 -11.94
CA ASP A 67 -1.43 -13.03 -10.54
C ASP A 67 -0.34 -12.05 -10.07
N ARG A 68 0.68 -11.84 -10.91
CA ARG A 68 1.72 -10.84 -10.64
C ARG A 68 1.15 -9.42 -10.59
N CYS A 69 0.25 -9.06 -11.52
CA CYS A 69 -0.38 -7.73 -11.53
C CYS A 69 -1.22 -7.48 -10.28
N VAL A 70 -2.01 -8.46 -9.83
CA VAL A 70 -2.81 -8.37 -8.61
C VAL A 70 -1.91 -8.19 -7.38
N ARG A 71 -0.86 -9.01 -7.26
CA ARG A 71 0.11 -8.87 -6.15
C ARG A 71 0.78 -7.50 -6.15
N LEU A 72 1.18 -7.00 -7.32
CA LEU A 72 1.76 -5.67 -7.47
C LEU A 72 0.77 -4.56 -7.06
N ALA A 73 -0.48 -4.64 -7.54
CA ALA A 73 -1.52 -3.67 -7.19
C ALA A 73 -1.74 -3.58 -5.67
N LEU A 74 -1.69 -4.71 -4.97
CA LEU A 74 -1.87 -4.76 -3.52
C LEU A 74 -0.69 -4.23 -2.69
N VAL A 75 0.51 -4.11 -3.28
CA VAL A 75 1.72 -3.71 -2.53
C VAL A 75 2.36 -2.41 -2.99
N HIS A 76 2.00 -1.90 -4.17
CA HIS A 76 2.71 -0.76 -4.78
C HIS A 76 2.66 0.51 -3.91
N ASP A 77 1.50 0.81 -3.32
CA ASP A 77 1.29 1.97 -2.44
C ASP A 77 1.36 1.62 -0.94
N MET A 78 1.81 0.41 -0.59
CA MET A 78 1.84 -0.03 0.81
C MET A 78 2.78 0.83 1.68
N ALA A 79 3.79 1.46 1.09
CA ALA A 79 4.66 2.41 1.77
C ALA A 79 3.94 3.74 2.10
N GLU A 80 2.97 4.16 1.27
CA GLU A 80 2.16 5.38 1.51
C GLU A 80 1.32 5.25 2.77
N CYS A 81 0.96 4.03 3.18
CA CYS A 81 0.27 3.80 4.45
C CYS A 81 1.11 4.17 5.69
N ILE A 82 2.44 4.31 5.54
CA ILE A 82 3.35 4.73 6.62
C ILE A 82 3.86 6.15 6.38
N VAL A 83 4.22 6.49 5.14
CA VAL A 83 4.80 7.79 4.77
C VAL A 83 3.73 8.89 4.63
N GLY A 84 2.49 8.50 4.32
CA GLY A 84 1.46 9.38 3.77
C GLY A 84 1.46 9.36 2.24
N ASP A 85 0.31 9.63 1.62
CA ASP A 85 0.18 9.79 0.16
C ASP A 85 0.76 11.15 -0.26
N ILE A 86 1.90 11.12 -0.96
CA ILE A 86 2.61 12.32 -1.42
C ILE A 86 2.09 12.70 -2.81
N ALA A 87 1.40 13.83 -2.87
CA ALA A 87 0.84 14.41 -4.08
C ALA A 87 1.81 15.41 -4.75
N PRO A 88 1.67 15.68 -6.07
CA PRO A 88 2.51 16.66 -6.76
C PRO A 88 2.51 18.07 -6.14
N ALA A 89 1.41 18.45 -5.48
CA ALA A 89 1.28 19.75 -4.82
C ALA A 89 2.15 19.90 -3.55
N ASP A 90 2.71 18.79 -3.03
CA ASP A 90 3.58 18.80 -1.86
C ASP A 90 5.00 19.33 -2.16
N ASN A 91 5.32 19.57 -3.43
CA ASN A 91 6.62 20.10 -3.90
C ASN A 91 7.84 19.27 -3.45
N ILE A 92 7.65 17.98 -3.21
CA ILE A 92 8.74 17.04 -2.89
C ILE A 92 9.38 16.56 -4.19
N SER A 93 10.72 16.53 -4.23
CA SER A 93 11.44 16.02 -5.40
C SER A 93 11.16 14.53 -5.62
N LYS A 94 11.22 14.07 -6.88
CA LYS A 94 11.01 12.65 -7.21
C LYS A 94 11.98 11.73 -6.44
N GLU A 95 13.22 12.18 -6.30
CA GLU A 95 14.28 11.45 -5.60
C GLU A 95 13.96 11.33 -4.10
N GLU A 96 13.58 12.42 -3.45
CA GLU A 96 13.20 12.42 -2.04
C GLU A 96 11.93 11.60 -1.78
N LYS A 97 10.92 11.71 -2.66
CA LYS A 97 9.71 10.87 -2.61
C LYS A 97 10.11 9.38 -2.64
N HIS A 98 10.96 9.01 -3.60
CA HIS A 98 11.41 7.64 -3.76
C HIS A 98 12.16 7.12 -2.53
N GLN A 99 13.08 7.93 -1.97
CA GLN A 99 13.85 7.56 -0.78
C GLN A 99 12.95 7.35 0.44
N ARG A 100 11.97 8.25 0.66
CA ARG A 100 11.00 8.12 1.77
C ARG A 100 10.20 6.82 1.64
N GLU A 101 9.68 6.53 0.45
CA GLU A 101 8.92 5.31 0.17
C GLU A 101 9.77 4.05 0.29
N GLU A 102 10.98 4.04 -0.27
CA GLU A 102 11.87 2.86 -0.23
C GLU A 102 12.28 2.52 1.20
N SER A 103 12.59 3.55 2.00
CA SER A 103 12.98 3.35 3.40
C SER A 103 11.90 2.61 4.19
N LYS A 104 10.62 2.92 3.94
CA LYS A 104 9.48 2.30 4.62
C LYS A 104 9.05 0.99 4.00
N ARG A 105 9.22 0.82 2.68
CA ARG A 105 8.96 -0.47 1.99
C ARG A 105 9.77 -1.60 2.60
N LYS A 106 11.04 -1.34 2.98
CA LYS A 106 11.89 -2.31 3.68
C LYS A 106 11.35 -2.69 5.05
N THR A 107 10.77 -1.75 5.79
CA THR A 107 10.14 -2.01 7.10
C THR A 107 8.89 -2.88 7.01
N VAL A 108 8.17 -2.84 5.88
CA VAL A 108 6.95 -3.64 5.69
C VAL A 108 7.25 -5.08 5.26
N LEU A 109 8.43 -5.32 4.67
CA LEU A 109 8.84 -6.63 4.14
C LEU A 109 9.79 -7.41 5.07
N GLN A 110 10.13 -6.87 6.25
CA GLN A 110 11.03 -7.47 7.25
C GLN A 110 10.27 -7.94 8.49
#